data_AF-A0A1G4KPW0-F1
#
_entry.id   AF-A0A1G4KPW0-F1
#
_cell.length_a   1.000
_cell.length_b   1.000
_cell.length_c   1.000
_cell.angle_alpha   90.00
_cell.angle_beta   90.00
_cell.angle_gamma   90.00
#
_symmetry.space_group_name_H-M   'P 1'
#
loop_
_entity.id
_entity.type
_entity.pdbx_description
1 polymer ?
#
loop_
_entity_poly.entity_id
_entity_poly.type
_entity_poly.pdbx_seq_one_letter_code
_entity_poly.pdbx_strand_id
1 'polypeptide(L)'
;MSGKKTLPKEVIQRGRYIQLIIFGLPLVILPGYELYQRIFNGKERKIQQGEILSDGTLREFSEYEKYEVHKNSWLTRIFGER
;
A
#
# COMPACT_ATOMS: atom_id res chain seq x y z
N MET A 1 -14.79 10.44 46.36
CA MET A 1 -14.09 11.32 45.40
C MET A 1 -12.98 10.52 44.74
N SER A 2 -13.19 10.02 43.52
CA SER A 2 -12.15 9.30 42.79
C SER A 2 -11.21 10.31 42.17
N GLY A 3 -10.05 10.54 42.81
CA GLY A 3 -9.02 11.43 42.29
C GLY A 3 -8.49 10.90 40.96
N LYS A 4 -8.61 11.70 39.89
CA LYS A 4 -8.01 11.39 38.60
C LYS A 4 -6.49 11.24 38.80
N LYS A 5 -6.00 10.00 38.86
CA LYS A 5 -4.56 9.71 38.71
C LYS A 5 -4.18 10.04 37.28
N THR A 6 -3.54 11.19 37.08
CA THR A 6 -2.96 11.55 35.79
C THR A 6 -1.70 10.71 35.58
N LEU A 7 -1.62 10.03 34.43
CA LEU A 7 -0.42 9.28 34.08
C LEU A 7 0.75 10.25 33.85
N PRO A 8 2.00 9.87 34.22
CA PRO A 8 3.18 10.66 33.89
C PRO A 8 3.31 10.86 32.38
N LYS A 9 3.79 12.03 31.95
CA LYS A 9 3.86 12.41 30.54
C LYS A 9 4.71 11.42 29.72
N GLU A 10 5.74 10.87 30.34
CA GLU A 10 6.66 9.89 29.76
C GLU A 10 5.94 8.57 29.41
N VAL A 11 5.00 8.14 30.25
CA VAL A 11 4.22 6.92 30.02
C VAL A 11 3.27 7.11 28.84
N ILE A 12 2.62 8.27 28.76
CA ILE A 12 1.74 8.63 27.64
C ILE A 12 2.53 8.71 26.33
N GLN A 13 3.73 9.31 26.36
CA GLN A 13 4.59 9.45 25.20
C GLN A 13 5.10 8.09 24.70
N ARG A 14 5.52 7.19 25.60
CA ARG A 14 5.89 5.80 25.25
C ARG A 14 4.71 5.05 24.63
N GLY A 15 3.51 5.19 25.19
CA GLY A 15 2.29 4.61 24.64
C GLY A 15 2.05 5.07 23.20
N ARG A 16 2.23 6.37 22.92
CA ARG A 16 2.10 6.93 21.56
C ARG A 16 3.14 6.35 20.59
N TYR A 17 4.39 6.13 21.02
CA TYR A 17 5.40 5.50 20.15
C TYR A 17 5.08 4.05 19.84
N ILE A 18 4.67 3.26 20.83
CA ILE A 18 4.25 1.87 20.63
C ILE A 18 3.06 1.82 19.67
N GLN A 19 2.09 2.72 19.86
CA GLN A 19 0.95 2.86 18.97
C GLN A 19 1.41 3.12 17.53
N LEU A 20 2.30 4.10 17.30
CA LEU A 20 2.83 4.40 15.97
C LEU A 20 3.59 3.23 15.34
N ILE A 21 4.35 2.47 16.12
CA ILE A 21 5.05 1.26 15.64
C ILE A 21 4.03 0.23 15.16
N ILE A 22 3.01 -0.06 15.96
CA ILE A 22 1.97 -1.04 15.61
C ILE A 22 1.20 -0.61 14.36
N PHE A 23 0.83 0.67 14.26
CA PHE A 23 0.19 1.20 13.05
C PHE A 23 1.12 1.25 11.84
N GLY A 24 2.43 1.33 12.05
CA GLY A 24 3.43 1.27 10.99
C GLY A 24 3.67 -0.14 10.44
N LEU A 25 3.43 -1.19 11.23
CA LEU A 25 3.68 -2.57 10.81
C LEU A 25 2.92 -2.95 9.51
N PRO A 26 1.62 -2.68 9.34
CA PRO A 26 0.92 -2.97 8.08
C PRO A 26 1.56 -2.28 6.85
N LEU A 27 2.07 -1.05 7.02
CA LEU A 27 2.70 -0.29 5.95
C LEU A 27 4.04 -0.89 5.50
N VAL A 28 4.70 -1.66 6.36
CA VAL A 28 5.96 -2.35 6.02
C VAL A 28 5.70 -3.78 5.56
N ILE A 29 4.83 -4.50 6.26
CA ILE A 29 4.57 -5.92 6.02
C ILE A 29 3.87 -6.14 4.68
N LEU A 30 2.84 -5.34 4.34
CA LEU A 30 2.08 -5.56 3.11
C LEU A 30 2.94 -5.35 1.85
N PRO A 31 3.70 -4.25 1.69
CA PRO A 31 4.60 -4.10 0.55
C PRO A 31 5.75 -5.10 0.58
N GLY A 32 6.30 -5.42 1.76
CA GLY A 32 7.37 -6.40 1.90
C GLY A 32 6.95 -7.80 1.44
N TYR A 33 5.72 -8.21 1.77
CA TYR A 33 5.17 -9.50 1.33
C TYR A 33 4.92 -9.53 -0.18
N GLU A 34 4.38 -8.46 -0.76
CA GLU A 34 4.19 -8.35 -2.21
C GLU A 34 5.53 -8.42 -2.95
N LEU A 35 6.57 -7.72 -2.47
CA LEU A 35 7.91 -7.79 -3.02
C LEU A 35 8.53 -9.18 -2.89
N TYR A 36 8.35 -9.85 -1.75
CA TYR A 36 8.78 -11.23 -1.55
C TYR A 36 8.15 -12.16 -2.59
N GLN A 37 6.84 -12.03 -2.84
CA GLN A 37 6.17 -12.84 -3.86
C GLN A 37 6.71 -12.59 -5.27
N ARG A 38 7.08 -11.35 -5.61
CA ARG A 38 7.63 -11.02 -6.92
C ARG A 38 9.04 -11.57 -7.10
N ILE A 39 9.91 -11.33 -6.13
CA ILE A 39 11.34 -11.71 -6.21
C ILE A 39 11.52 -13.22 -6.16
N PHE A 40 10.83 -13.91 -5.24
CA PHE A 40 11.08 -15.33 -4.98
C PHE A 40 10.11 -16.28 -5.69
N ASN A 41 8.86 -15.85 -5.91
CA ASN A 41 7.85 -16.70 -6.57
C ASN A 41 7.60 -16.29 -8.02
N GLY A 42 8.35 -15.33 -8.56
CA GLY A 42 8.24 -14.88 -9.95
C GLY A 42 6.87 -14.27 -10.30
N LYS A 43 6.11 -13.80 -9.31
CA LYS A 43 4.83 -13.15 -9.59
C LYS A 43 5.04 -11.84 -10.34
N GLU A 44 4.29 -11.63 -11.40
CA GLU A 44 4.30 -10.38 -12.15
C GLU A 44 3.60 -9.25 -11.39
N ARG A 45 3.97 -8.02 -11.72
CA ARG A 45 3.30 -6.83 -11.20
C ARG A 45 1.85 -6.79 -11.66
N LYS A 46 0.94 -6.41 -10.75
CA LYS A 46 -0.46 -6.17 -11.09
C LYS A 46 -0.59 -5.07 -12.14
N ILE A 47 -1.31 -5.38 -13.21
CA ILE A 47 -1.65 -4.46 -14.30
C ILE A 47 -3.03 -3.85 -14.03
N GLN A 48 -3.18 -2.56 -14.32
CA GLN A 48 -4.47 -1.89 -14.26
C GLN A 48 -5.44 -2.51 -15.28
N GLN A 49 -6.60 -2.97 -14.80
CA GLN A 49 -7.58 -3.68 -15.63
C GLN A 49 -8.61 -2.75 -16.28
N GLY A 50 -8.75 -1.53 -15.79
CA GLY A 50 -9.79 -0.61 -16.22
C GLY A 50 -9.77 0.69 -15.43
N GLU A 51 -10.82 1.48 -15.61
CA GLU A 51 -11.06 2.71 -14.87
C GLU A 51 -12.52 2.85 -14.45
N ILE A 52 -12.75 3.47 -13.30
CA ILE A 52 -14.09 3.77 -12.82
C ILE A 52 -14.51 5.10 -13.47
N LEU A 53 -15.61 5.07 -14.20
CA LEU A 53 -16.20 6.24 -14.85
C LEU A 53 -16.96 7.11 -13.82
N SER A 54 -17.29 8.33 -14.22
CA SER A 54 -17.98 9.30 -13.35
C SER A 54 -19.35 8.83 -12.86
N ASP A 55 -19.97 7.90 -13.58
CA ASP A 55 -21.23 7.26 -13.22
C ASP A 55 -21.05 6.02 -12.32
N GLY A 56 -19.82 5.71 -11.93
CA GLY A 56 -19.48 4.56 -11.08
C GLY A 56 -19.35 3.23 -11.83
N THR A 57 -19.49 3.23 -13.16
CA THR A 57 -19.31 2.02 -13.97
C THR A 57 -17.83 1.70 -14.20
N LEU A 58 -17.49 0.42 -14.31
CA LEU A 58 -16.13 -0.01 -14.65
C LEU A 58 -15.99 -0.09 -16.17
N ARG A 59 -15.16 0.76 -16.76
CA ARG A 59 -14.69 0.60 -18.12
C ARG A 59 -13.47 -0.31 -18.10
N GLU A 60 -13.67 -1.56 -18.50
CA GLU A 60 -12.57 -2.50 -18.69
C GLU A 60 -11.69 -2.06 -19.85
N PHE A 61 -10.37 -2.14 -19.64
CA PHE A 61 -9.40 -1.88 -20.69
C PHE A 61 -9.27 -3.11 -21.59
N SER A 62 -9.11 -2.87 -22.88
CA SER A 62 -8.64 -3.90 -23.82
C SER A 62 -7.22 -4.35 -23.48
N GLU A 63 -6.81 -5.53 -23.92
CA GLU A 63 -5.44 -6.04 -23.69
C GLU A 63 -4.35 -5.07 -24.19
N TYR A 64 -4.61 -4.38 -25.31
CA TYR A 64 -3.73 -3.33 -25.84
C TYR A 64 -3.65 -2.12 -24.91
N GLU A 65 -4.80 -1.61 -24.43
CA GLU A 65 -4.83 -0.50 -23.47
C GLU A 65 -4.14 -0.87 -22.16
N LYS A 66 -4.32 -2.10 -21.65
CA LYS A 66 -3.62 -2.59 -20.46
C LYS A 66 -2.11 -2.52 -20.64
N TYR A 67 -1.60 -2.96 -21.79
CA TYR A 67 -0.18 -2.91 -22.10
C TYR A 67 0.34 -1.47 -22.21
N GLU A 68 -0.36 -0.60 -22.93
CA GLU A 68 0.02 0.81 -23.08
C GLU A 68 0.02 1.56 -21.75
N VAL A 69 -1.03 1.39 -20.93
CA VAL A 69 -1.12 2.01 -19.60
C VAL A 69 -0.02 1.48 -18.69
N HIS A 70 0.24 0.17 -18.72
CA HIS A 70 1.33 -0.44 -17.97
C HIS A 70 2.67 0.17 -18.38
N LYS A 71 3.02 0.10 -19.66
CA LYS A 71 4.29 0.61 -20.21
C LYS A 71 4.51 2.09 -19.89
N ASN A 72 3.47 2.90 -20.03
CA ASN A 72 3.55 4.34 -19.82
C ASN A 72 3.49 4.76 -18.35
N SER A 73 3.22 3.84 -17.41
CA SER A 73 3.12 4.17 -15.98
C SER A 73 4.44 4.62 -15.36
N TRP A 74 4.36 5.51 -14.38
CA TRP A 74 5.53 5.98 -13.62
C TRP A 74 6.27 4.83 -12.94
N LEU A 75 5.55 3.81 -12.48
CA LEU A 75 6.13 2.62 -11.87
C LEU A 75 7.01 1.86 -12.87
N THR A 76 6.58 1.70 -14.13
CA THR A 76 7.43 1.08 -15.17
C THR A 76 8.67 1.90 -15.46
N ARG A 77 8.51 3.23 -15.51
CA ARG A 77 9.63 4.13 -15.79
C ARG A 77 10.72 4.06 -14.71
N ILE A 78 10.34 3.84 -13.45
CA ILE A 78 11.28 3.76 -12.32
C ILE A 78 11.84 2.34 -12.14
N PHE A 79 11.00 1.31 -12.26
CA PHE A 79 11.35 -0.06 -11.89
C PHE A 79 11.58 -1.01 -13.08
N GLY A 80 11.31 -0.57 -14.30
CA GLY A 80 11.37 -1.38 -15.51
C GLY A 80 10.07 -2.12 -15.83
N GLU A 81 10.08 -2.87 -16.93
CA GLU A 81 8.93 -3.62 -17.45
C GLU A 81 8.72 -4.99 -16.78
N ARG A 82 9.63 -5.42 -15.90
CA ARG A 82 9.63 -6.74 -15.24
C ARG A 82 8.88 -6.75 -13.91
#